data_AF-A0A7C1ZF62-F1
#
_entry.id   AF-A0A7C1ZF62-F1
#
_cell.length_a   1.000
_cell.length_b   1.000
_cell.length_c   1.000
_cell.angle_alpha   90.00
_cell.angle_beta   90.00
_cell.angle_gamma   90.00
#
_symmetry.space_group_name_H-M   'P 1'
#
loop_
_entity.id
_entity.type
_entity.pdbx_description
1 polymer ?
#
loop_
_entity_poly.entity_id
_entity_poly.type
_entity_poly.pdbx_seq_one_letter_code
_entity_poly.pdbx_strand_id
1 'polypeptide(L)'
;PMAQAKIFPPLVVQMTAVGEETGELENMLSKIADFYEAEVDAAVEALTSMLEPMMIVFLGGLIGGLVVALYLPIFKLGAVVGG
;
A
#
# COMPACT_ATOMS: atom_id res chain seq x y z
N PRO A 1 5.74 33.17 -2.98
CA PRO A 1 5.15 32.55 -4.21
C PRO A 1 4.98 31.03 -4.10
N MET A 2 6.05 30.26 -3.80
CA MET A 2 5.97 28.79 -3.71
C MET A 2 5.11 28.28 -2.54
N ALA A 3 5.15 28.94 -1.38
CA ALA A 3 4.34 28.59 -0.21
C ALA A 3 2.81 28.74 -0.39
N GLN A 4 2.35 29.44 -1.43
CA GLN A 4 0.92 29.57 -1.74
C GLN A 4 0.42 28.48 -2.70
N ALA A 5 1.33 27.76 -3.36
CA ALA A 5 0.97 26.68 -4.26
C ALA A 5 0.85 25.37 -3.46
N LYS A 6 -0.36 24.78 -3.43
CA LYS A 6 -0.69 23.54 -2.70
C LYS A 6 0.12 22.30 -3.11
N ILE A 7 0.86 22.40 -4.22
CA ILE A 7 1.71 21.35 -4.77
C ILE A 7 3.13 21.35 -4.19
N PHE A 8 3.52 22.39 -3.43
CA PHE A 8 4.84 22.45 -2.78
C PHE A 8 4.68 22.25 -1.28
N PRO A 9 5.00 21.05 -0.77
CA PRO A 9 4.94 20.79 0.66
C PRO A 9 5.89 21.71 1.44
N PRO A 10 5.59 21.97 2.73
CA PRO A 10 6.42 22.85 3.56
C PRO A 10 7.90 22.46 3.58
N LEU A 11 8.20 21.16 3.48
CA LEU A 11 9.56 20.63 3.40
C LEU A 11 10.34 21.18 2.19
N VAL A 12 9.72 21.22 1.01
CA VAL A 12 10.34 21.74 -0.22
C VAL A 12 10.63 23.22 -0.06
N VAL A 13 9.66 23.99 0.44
CA VAL A 13 9.81 25.43 0.65
C VAL A 13 10.92 25.76 1.64
N GLN A 14 11.03 25.00 2.74
CA GLN A 14 12.07 25.20 3.75
C GLN A 14 13.47 24.82 3.22
N MET A 15 13.61 23.68 2.56
CA MET A 15 14.90 23.25 2.03
C MET A 15 15.38 24.12 0.87
N THR A 16 14.48 24.62 0.03
CA THR A 16 14.80 25.64 -0.99
C THR A 16 15.27 26.95 -0.35
N ALA A 17 14.60 27.42 0.70
CA ALA A 17 15.01 28.65 1.40
C ALA A 17 16.39 28.52 2.06
N VAL A 18 16.67 27.38 2.70
CA VAL A 18 17.98 27.08 3.28
C VAL A 18 19.05 27.00 2.18
N GLY A 19 18.75 26.35 1.06
CA GLY A 19 19.68 26.24 -0.07
C GLY A 19 19.98 27.58 -0.76
N GLU A 20 19.01 28.49 -0.82
CA GLU A 20 19.26 29.87 -1.28
C GLU A 20 20.12 30.66 -0.28
N GLU A 21 19.91 30.50 1.03
CA GLU A 21 20.67 31.20 2.07
C GLU A 21 22.12 30.71 2.17
N THR A 22 22.36 29.42 1.97
CA THR A 22 23.71 28.81 2.02
C THR A 22 24.41 28.77 0.66
N GLY A 23 23.72 29.10 -0.43
CA GLY A 23 24.21 28.95 -1.79
C GLY A 23 24.29 27.50 -2.29
N GLU A 24 23.67 26.55 -1.57
CA GLU A 24 23.64 25.12 -1.88
C GLU A 24 22.30 24.63 -2.45
N LEU A 25 21.58 25.49 -3.19
CA LEU A 25 20.25 25.19 -3.72
C LEU A 25 20.20 23.88 -4.53
N GLU A 26 21.19 23.63 -5.38
CA GLU A 26 21.29 22.39 -6.17
C GLU A 26 21.32 21.14 -5.27
N ASN A 27 22.16 21.16 -4.22
CA ASN A 27 22.27 20.07 -3.26
C ASN A 27 20.96 19.86 -2.48
N MET A 28 20.27 20.95 -2.13
CA MET A 28 18.98 20.86 -1.42
C MET A 28 17.87 20.29 -2.31
N LEU A 29 17.83 20.67 -3.59
CA LEU A 29 16.87 20.13 -4.55
C LEU A 29 17.09 18.64 -4.82
N SER A 30 18.34 18.18 -4.94
CA SER A 30 18.65 16.75 -5.06
C SER A 30 18.19 15.96 -3.84
N LYS A 31 18.43 16.47 -2.62
CA LYS A 31 17.94 15.80 -1.39
C LYS A 31 16.41 15.71 -1.33
N ILE A 32 15.71 16.72 -1.82
CA ILE A 32 14.25 16.69 -1.91
C ILE A 32 13.81 15.59 -2.89
N ALA A 33 14.47 15.47 -4.04
CA ALA A 33 14.17 14.43 -5.03
C ALA A 33 14.39 13.03 -4.43
N ASP A 34 15.55 12.78 -3.81
CA ASP A 34 15.89 11.52 -3.16
C ASP A 34 14.88 11.14 -2.06
N PHE A 35 14.39 12.13 -1.29
CA PHE A 35 13.39 11.93 -0.26
C PHE A 35 12.05 11.45 -0.83
N TYR A 36 11.54 12.11 -1.88
CA TYR A 36 10.28 11.71 -2.50
C TYR A 36 10.39 10.40 -3.26
N GLU A 37 11.53 10.11 -3.88
CA GLU A 37 11.79 8.80 -4.49
C GLU A 37 11.73 7.70 -3.43
N ALA A 38 12.38 7.88 -2.29
CA ALA A 38 12.31 6.94 -1.18
C ALA A 38 10.88 6.79 -0.60
N GLU A 39 10.10 7.87 -0.52
CA GLU A 39 8.71 7.82 -0.07
C GLU A 39 7.82 7.02 -1.05
N VAL A 40 8.03 7.21 -2.35
CA VAL A 40 7.32 6.45 -3.39
C VAL A 40 7.71 4.98 -3.35
N ASP A 41 8.99 4.67 -3.26
CA ASP A 41 9.49 3.29 -3.17
C ASP A 41 8.93 2.57 -1.94
N ALA A 42 8.96 3.21 -0.77
CA ALA A 42 8.39 2.66 0.45
C ALA A 42 6.88 2.43 0.34
N ALA A 43 6.15 3.34 -0.32
CA ALA A 43 4.73 3.17 -0.57
C ALA A 43 4.45 1.99 -1.52
N VAL A 44 5.23 1.85 -2.59
CA VAL A 44 5.12 0.74 -3.54
C VAL A 44 5.43 -0.60 -2.88
N GLU A 45 6.46 -0.66 -2.04
CA GLU A 45 6.82 -1.85 -1.28
C GLU A 45 5.72 -2.23 -0.30
N ALA A 46 5.18 -1.27 0.47
CA ALA A 46 4.08 -1.51 1.39
C ALA A 46 2.82 -2.02 0.67
N LEU A 47 2.46 -1.41 -0.47
CA LEU A 47 1.34 -1.86 -1.30
C LEU A 47 1.56 -3.29 -1.80
N THR A 48 2.77 -3.61 -2.25
CA THR A 48 3.12 -4.95 -2.74
C THR A 48 3.08 -5.98 -1.62
N SER A 49 3.62 -5.64 -0.45
CA SER A 49 3.59 -6.51 0.74
C SER A 49 2.17 -6.80 1.21
N MET A 50 1.24 -5.85 1.08
CA MET A 50 -0.17 -6.07 1.41
C MET A 50 -0.93 -6.93 0.40
N LEU A 51 -0.49 -7.00 -0.87
CA LEU A 51 -1.13 -7.84 -1.88
C LEU A 51 -1.05 -9.34 -1.53
N GLU A 52 0.08 -9.80 -1.00
CA GLU A 52 0.29 -11.20 -0.63
C GLU A 52 -0.73 -11.73 0.39
N PRO A 53 -0.91 -11.12 1.59
CA PRO A 53 -1.89 -11.59 2.56
C PRO A 53 -3.33 -11.49 2.04
N MET A 54 -3.66 -10.48 1.23
CA MET A 54 -4.98 -10.38 0.60
C MET A 54 -5.26 -11.58 -0.33
N MET A 55 -4.27 -12.00 -1.12
CA MET A 55 -4.42 -13.18 -1.97
C MET A 55 -4.63 -14.45 -1.16
N ILE A 56 -3.93 -14.62 -0.03
CA ILE A 56 -4.09 -15.79 0.85
C ILE A 56 -5.51 -15.82 1.44
N VAL A 57 -6.01 -14.69 1.94
CA VAL A 57 -7.39 -14.59 2.47
C VAL A 57 -8.42 -14.92 1.39
N PHE A 58 -8.22 -14.41 0.17
CA PHE A 58 -9.12 -14.67 -0.96
C PHE A 58 -9.11 -16.16 -1.35
N LEU A 59 -7.94 -16.76 -1.53
CA LEU A 59 -7.78 -18.19 -1.82
C LEU A 59 -8.36 -19.07 -0.72
N GLY A 60 -8.09 -18.73 0.54
CA GLY A 60 -8.64 -19.42 1.70
C GLY A 60 -10.17 -19.37 1.73
N GLY A 61 -10.75 -18.21 1.42
CA GLY A 61 -12.20 -18.04 1.28
C GLY A 61 -12.80 -18.89 0.15
N LEU A 62 -12.16 -18.90 -1.02
CA LEU A 62 -12.60 -19.73 -2.16
C LEU A 62 -12.55 -21.23 -1.82
N ILE A 63 -11.43 -21.70 -1.29
CA ILE A 63 -11.25 -23.12 -0.93
C ILE A 63 -12.22 -23.50 0.20
N GLY A 64 -12.35 -22.66 1.22
CA GLY A 64 -13.30 -22.88 2.32
C GLY A 64 -14.75 -22.95 1.82
N GLY A 65 -15.13 -22.06 0.91
CA GLY A 65 -16.44 -22.08 0.25
C GLY A 65 -16.68 -23.37 -0.54
N LEU A 66 -15.67 -23.85 -1.28
CA LEU A 66 -15.76 -25.12 -2.01
C LEU A 66 -15.95 -26.31 -1.07
N VAL A 67 -15.19 -26.38 0.03
CA VAL A 67 -15.35 -27.46 1.03
C VAL A 67 -16.76 -27.46 1.60
N VAL A 68 -17.28 -26.30 2.01
CA VAL A 68 -18.65 -26.19 2.53
C VAL A 68 -19.67 -26.63 1.48
N ALA A 69 -19.51 -26.20 0.23
CA ALA A 69 -20.41 -26.57 -0.87
C ALA A 69 -20.42 -28.08 -1.15
N LEU A 70 -19.28 -28.76 -1.01
CA LEU A 70 -19.16 -30.20 -1.24
C LEU A 70 -19.66 -31.03 -0.05
N TYR A 71 -19.44 -30.57 1.18
CA TYR A 71 -19.80 -31.33 2.38
C TYR A 71 -21.25 -31.12 2.84
N LEU A 72 -21.84 -29.94 2.65
CA LEU A 72 -23.24 -29.68 3.02
C LEU A 72 -24.25 -30.68 2.40
N PRO A 73 -24.16 -31.04 1.10
CA PRO A 73 -25.03 -32.05 0.50
C PRO A 73 -24.86 -33.43 1.13
N ILE A 74 -23.61 -33.81 1.47
CA ILE A 74 -23.32 -35.11 2.12
C ILE A 74 -24.00 -35.17 3.49
N PHE A 75 -23.89 -34.11 4.30
CA PHE A 75 -24.58 -34.02 5.59
C PHE A 75 -26.10 -34.10 5.45
N LYS A 76 -26.67 -33.41 4.44
CA LYS A 76 -28.11 -33.44 4.17
C LYS A 76 -28.58 -34.83 3.74
N LEU A 77 -27.82 -35.54 2.91
CA LEU A 77 -28.14 -36.91 2.50
C LEU A 77 -28.05 -37.88 3.67
N GLY A 78 -27.03 -37.78 4.52
CA GLY A 78 -26.89 -38.59 5.74
C GLY A 78 -28.07 -38.42 6.70
N ALA A 79 -28.58 -37.20 6.86
CA ALA A 79 -29.75 -36.92 7.70
C ALA A 79 -31.06 -37.51 7.14
N VAL A 80 -31.21 -37.63 5.82
CA VAL A 80 -32.39 -38.23 5.17
C VAL A 80 -32.34 -39.75 5.17
N VAL A 81 -31.15 -40.36 5.14
CA VAL A 81 -30.96 -41.82 5.11
C VAL A 81 -30.92 -42.42 6.52
N GLY A 82 -30.57 -41.64 7.55
CA GLY A 82 -30.47 -42.09 8.94
C GLY A 82 -31.72 -41.89 9.81
N GLY A 83 -32.80 -41.33 9.26
CA GLY A 83 -34.09 -41.12 9.91
C GLY A 83 -35.15 -42.13 9.49
#